data_AF-A0A2E9DV41-F1
#
_entry.id   AF-A0A2E9DV41-F1
#
_cell.length_a   1.000
_cell.length_b   1.000
_cell.length_c   1.000
_cell.angle_alpha   90.00
_cell.angle_beta   90.00
_cell.angle_gamma   90.00
#
_symmetry.space_group_name_H-M   'P 1'
#
loop_
_entity.id
_entity.type
_entity.pdbx_description
1 polymer ?
#
loop_
_entity_poly.entity_id
_entity_poly.type
_entity_poly.pdbx_seq_one_letter_code
_entity_poly.pdbx_strand_id
1 'polypeptide(L)'
;LDKDFQQLFRYKRKGLLKIHKINFSKSFSFLICSKLFYYGYMLVLPIIVSPSWWMALVGFFVMHFIAGFVLAIVFQCAHVVENADYPKPKEGGNMEHNWFAHQLHTTSNFASNSRLFSWFVGGLNFQVEHHLFPNICHVHYKKISPIVKKTAEEFGLPYHSFRTFFDALSCHTRQLKKLGIAN
;
A
#
# COMPACT_ATOMS: atom_id res chain seq x y z
N LEU A 1 12.70 3.68 -12.84
CA LEU A 1 13.54 4.76 -13.41
C LEU A 1 12.77 5.58 -14.43
N ASP A 2 12.24 4.96 -15.49
CA ASP A 2 11.56 5.66 -16.58
C ASP A 2 10.21 6.31 -16.20
N LYS A 3 9.41 5.64 -15.35
CA LYS A 3 8.06 6.10 -14.95
C LYS A 3 8.01 7.55 -14.43
N ASP A 4 8.99 7.97 -13.63
CA ASP A 4 9.00 9.31 -13.04
C ASP A 4 9.26 10.39 -14.11
N PHE A 5 10.17 10.12 -15.04
CA PHE A 5 10.44 11.01 -16.18
C PHE A 5 9.21 11.06 -17.08
N GLN A 6 8.67 9.90 -17.46
CA GLN A 6 7.43 9.81 -18.24
C GLN A 6 6.28 10.58 -17.59
N GLN A 7 6.13 10.48 -16.26
CA GLN A 7 5.10 11.20 -15.51
C GLN A 7 5.31 12.71 -15.56
N LEU A 8 6.55 13.20 -15.35
CA LEU A 8 6.86 14.62 -15.43
C LEU A 8 6.61 15.19 -16.84
N PHE A 9 7.02 14.46 -17.88
CA PHE A 9 6.72 14.83 -19.27
C PHE A 9 5.22 14.77 -19.57
N ARG A 10 4.50 13.77 -19.05
CA ARG A 10 3.04 13.67 -19.16
C ARG A 10 2.34 14.86 -18.48
N TYR A 11 2.78 15.27 -17.30
CA TYR A 11 2.22 16.41 -16.58
C TYR A 11 2.50 17.73 -17.29
N LYS A 12 3.68 17.88 -17.91
CA LYS A 12 3.99 19.01 -18.80
C LYS A 12 3.03 19.04 -20.00
N ARG A 13 2.88 17.91 -20.70
CA ARG A 13 1.98 17.79 -21.87
C ARG A 13 0.52 18.08 -21.53
N LYS A 14 0.04 17.62 -20.36
CA LYS A 14 -1.33 17.86 -19.88
C LYS A 14 -1.53 19.25 -19.25
N GLY A 15 -0.52 20.11 -19.23
CA GLY A 15 -0.60 21.45 -18.62
C GLY A 15 -0.73 21.45 -17.09
N LEU A 16 -0.69 20.28 -16.43
CA LEU A 16 -0.91 20.13 -14.98
C LEU A 16 0.14 20.85 -14.14
N LEU A 17 1.37 21.00 -14.66
CA LEU A 17 2.44 21.74 -13.99
C LEU A 17 2.10 23.23 -13.87
N LYS A 18 1.43 23.82 -14.87
CA LYS A 18 1.03 25.24 -14.84
C LYS A 18 -0.08 25.47 -13.82
N ILE A 19 -1.07 24.56 -13.76
CA ILE A 19 -2.18 24.61 -12.79
C ILE A 19 -1.65 24.68 -11.36
N HIS A 20 -0.63 23.87 -11.06
CA HIS A 20 -0.02 23.80 -9.72
C HIS A 20 1.17 24.78 -9.53
N LYS A 21 1.42 25.69 -10.48
CA LYS A 21 2.54 26.65 -10.46
C LYS A 21 3.92 26.00 -10.28
N ILE A 22 4.10 24.80 -10.81
CA ILE A 22 5.35 24.02 -10.73
C ILE A 22 6.23 24.32 -11.95
N ASN A 23 7.49 24.67 -11.70
CA ASN A 23 8.48 24.86 -12.75
C ASN A 23 9.04 23.51 -13.24
N PHE A 24 8.97 23.27 -14.56
CA PHE A 24 9.44 22.03 -15.18
C PHE A 24 10.95 21.82 -15.02
N SER A 25 11.77 22.83 -15.35
CA SER A 25 13.24 22.71 -15.28
C SER A 25 13.70 22.43 -13.85
N LYS A 26 13.13 23.12 -12.86
CA LYS A 26 13.42 22.85 -11.45
C LYS A 26 13.05 21.43 -11.05
N SER A 27 11.87 20.95 -11.45
CA SER A 27 11.41 19.60 -11.14
C SER A 27 12.24 18.52 -11.83
N PHE A 28 12.65 18.79 -13.07
CA PHE A 28 13.49 17.89 -13.86
C PHE A 28 14.90 17.78 -13.27
N SER A 29 15.53 18.92 -12.92
CA SER A 29 16.81 18.93 -12.21
C SER A 29 16.72 18.25 -10.86
N PHE A 30 15.66 18.52 -10.08
CA PHE A 30 15.42 17.82 -8.82
C PHE A 30 15.29 16.31 -9.00
N LEU A 31 14.58 15.85 -10.03
CA LEU A 31 14.42 14.44 -10.34
C LEU A 31 15.76 13.76 -10.68
N ILE A 32 16.63 14.44 -11.43
CA ILE A 32 17.99 13.93 -11.71
C ILE A 32 18.82 13.90 -10.43
N CYS A 33 18.90 15.01 -9.70
CA CYS A 33 19.71 15.12 -8.49
C CYS A 33 19.28 14.11 -7.42
N SER A 34 17.98 13.94 -7.18
CA SER A 34 17.45 12.96 -6.23
C SER A 34 17.78 11.52 -6.62
N LYS A 35 17.77 11.18 -7.91
CA LYS A 35 18.18 9.85 -8.39
C LYS A 35 19.68 9.62 -8.24
N LEU A 36 20.51 10.59 -8.62
CA LEU A 36 21.95 10.52 -8.43
C LEU A 36 22.30 10.38 -6.96
N PHE A 37 21.64 11.14 -6.09
CA PHE A 37 21.77 11.02 -4.64
C PHE A 37 21.37 9.63 -4.15
N TYR A 38 20.21 9.12 -4.58
CA TYR A 38 19.72 7.79 -4.19
C TYR A 38 20.70 6.68 -4.59
N TYR A 39 21.14 6.62 -5.85
CA TYR A 39 22.09 5.60 -6.30
C TYR A 39 23.49 5.80 -5.72
N GLY A 40 23.91 7.04 -5.54
CA GLY A 40 25.15 7.39 -4.85
C GLY A 40 25.15 6.84 -3.43
N TYR A 41 24.09 7.09 -2.66
CA TYR A 41 23.96 6.68 -1.27
C TYR A 41 23.67 5.18 -1.11
N MET A 42 22.73 4.61 -1.86
CA MET A 42 22.27 3.23 -1.68
C MET A 42 23.13 2.18 -2.37
N LEU A 43 23.94 2.56 -3.37
CA LEU A 43 24.70 1.61 -4.17
C LEU A 43 26.19 1.95 -4.23
N VAL A 44 26.55 3.15 -4.68
CA VAL A 44 27.95 3.54 -4.90
C VAL A 44 28.73 3.60 -3.58
N LEU A 45 28.18 4.26 -2.56
CA LEU A 45 28.82 4.38 -1.25
C LEU A 45 29.03 3.00 -0.59
N PRO A 46 28.03 2.09 -0.52
CA PRO A 46 28.26 0.72 -0.06
C PRO A 46 29.30 -0.05 -0.87
N ILE A 47 29.37 0.13 -2.19
CA ILE A 47 30.39 -0.53 -3.03
C ILE A 47 31.80 -0.07 -2.66
N ILE A 48 31.98 1.23 -2.37
CA ILE A 48 33.28 1.81 -2.01
C ILE A 48 33.71 1.38 -0.59
N VAL A 49 32.77 1.33 0.34
CA VAL A 49 33.05 1.06 1.77
C VAL A 49 33.10 -0.44 2.09
N SER A 50 32.38 -1.27 1.32
CA SER A 50 32.34 -2.72 1.55
C SER A 50 33.68 -3.38 1.20
N PRO A 51 34.09 -4.44 1.93
CA PRO A 51 35.27 -5.23 1.58
C PRO A 51 35.25 -5.82 0.16
N SER A 52 34.06 -5.97 -0.44
CA SER A 52 33.92 -6.46 -1.81
C SER A 52 32.67 -5.89 -2.48
N TRP A 53 32.82 -5.39 -3.72
CA TRP A 53 31.74 -4.76 -4.49
C TRP A 53 30.48 -5.65 -4.61
N TRP A 54 30.65 -6.97 -4.73
CA TRP A 54 29.53 -7.90 -4.88
C TRP A 54 28.72 -8.05 -3.59
N MET A 55 29.33 -7.86 -2.41
CA MET A 55 28.60 -7.89 -1.13
C MET A 55 27.63 -6.72 -1.04
N ALA A 56 28.01 -5.55 -1.54
CA ALA A 56 27.12 -4.40 -1.64
C ALA A 56 25.93 -4.66 -2.58
N LEU A 57 26.16 -5.33 -3.72
CA LEU A 57 25.08 -5.72 -4.64
C LEU A 57 24.13 -6.74 -4.02
N VAL A 58 24.67 -7.77 -3.35
CA VAL A 58 23.86 -8.76 -2.63
C VAL A 58 23.07 -8.10 -1.52
N GLY A 59 23.68 -7.23 -0.72
CA GLY A 59 23.01 -6.46 0.33
C GLY A 59 21.89 -5.59 -0.22
N PHE A 60 22.14 -4.88 -1.32
CA PHE A 60 21.13 -4.08 -2.01
C PHE A 60 19.94 -4.93 -2.46
N PHE A 61 20.21 -6.09 -3.09
CA PHE A 61 19.17 -7.02 -3.54
C PHE A 61 18.36 -7.57 -2.36
N VAL A 62 19.04 -8.09 -1.33
CA VAL A 62 18.39 -8.67 -0.15
C VAL A 62 17.52 -7.64 0.56
N MET A 63 18.00 -6.40 0.73
CA MET A 63 17.22 -5.32 1.32
C MET A 63 15.93 -5.03 0.53
N HIS A 64 16.02 -4.89 -0.80
CA HIS A 64 14.84 -4.64 -1.62
C HIS A 64 13.90 -5.84 -1.68
N PHE A 65 14.45 -7.06 -1.71
CA PHE A 65 13.66 -8.29 -1.71
C PHE A 65 12.86 -8.41 -0.41
N ILE A 66 13.51 -8.25 0.74
CA ILE A 66 12.85 -8.31 2.05
C ILE A 66 11.80 -7.19 2.17
N ALA A 67 12.16 -5.94 1.86
CA ALA A 67 11.24 -4.82 1.94
C ALA A 67 10.02 -5.02 1.01
N GLY A 68 10.26 -5.41 -0.24
CA GLY A 68 9.21 -5.68 -1.22
C GLY A 68 8.33 -6.86 -0.83
N PHE A 69 8.92 -7.94 -0.33
CA PHE A 69 8.20 -9.12 0.13
C PHE A 69 7.31 -8.79 1.35
N VAL A 70 7.86 -8.10 2.36
CA VAL A 70 7.09 -7.66 3.54
C VAL A 70 5.94 -6.73 3.12
N LEU A 71 6.21 -5.76 2.24
CA LEU A 71 5.17 -4.86 1.75
C LEU A 71 4.07 -5.63 1.01
N ALA A 72 4.45 -6.58 0.16
CA ALA A 72 3.51 -7.40 -0.59
C ALA A 72 2.59 -8.18 0.36
N ILE A 73 3.14 -8.93 1.32
CA ILE A 73 2.29 -9.74 2.23
C ILE A 73 1.39 -8.87 3.12
N VAL A 74 1.86 -7.71 3.58
CA VAL A 74 1.06 -6.79 4.41
C VAL A 74 -0.12 -6.22 3.62
N PHE A 75 0.11 -5.71 2.41
CA PHE A 75 -0.96 -5.12 1.58
C PHE A 75 -1.95 -6.17 1.08
N GLN A 76 -1.46 -7.34 0.68
CA GLN A 76 -2.31 -8.41 0.15
C GLN A 76 -3.24 -8.97 1.23
N CYS A 77 -2.79 -9.08 2.48
CA CYS A 77 -3.65 -9.52 3.59
C CYS A 77 -4.82 -8.57 3.90
N ALA A 78 -4.81 -7.34 3.37
CA ALA A 78 -5.91 -6.40 3.53
C ALA A 78 -6.96 -6.46 2.43
N HIS A 79 -6.61 -6.95 1.24
CA HIS A 79 -7.44 -6.82 0.03
C HIS A 79 -7.64 -8.14 -0.74
N VAL A 80 -6.77 -9.14 -0.53
CA VAL A 80 -6.80 -10.42 -1.24
C VAL A 80 -7.06 -11.54 -0.24
N VAL A 81 -8.27 -11.58 0.31
CA VAL A 81 -8.70 -12.51 1.36
C VAL A 81 -10.13 -12.97 1.08
N GLU A 82 -10.50 -14.16 1.57
CA GLU A 82 -11.77 -14.82 1.21
C GLU A 82 -13.03 -14.04 1.60
N ASN A 83 -12.90 -13.17 2.59
CA ASN A 83 -13.97 -12.33 3.14
C ASN A 83 -14.01 -10.93 2.52
N ALA A 84 -13.09 -10.56 1.63
CA ALA A 84 -13.20 -9.34 0.86
C ALA A 84 -13.99 -9.63 -0.43
N ASP A 85 -14.94 -8.77 -0.75
CA ASP A 85 -15.71 -8.85 -1.98
C ASP A 85 -14.90 -8.31 -3.17
N TYR A 86 -15.18 -8.85 -4.37
CA TYR A 86 -14.61 -8.38 -5.64
C TYR A 86 -15.72 -8.02 -6.63
N PRO A 87 -16.56 -7.00 -6.31
CA PRO A 87 -17.71 -6.67 -7.13
C PRO A 87 -17.27 -6.23 -8.53
N LYS A 88 -17.97 -6.73 -9.55
CA LYS A 88 -17.80 -6.28 -10.94
C LYS A 88 -18.70 -5.07 -11.19
N PRO A 89 -18.29 -4.12 -12.04
CA PRO A 89 -19.16 -3.02 -12.43
C PRO A 89 -20.41 -3.55 -13.14
N LYS A 90 -21.56 -2.91 -12.91
CA LYS A 90 -22.80 -3.18 -13.64
C LYS A 90 -22.65 -2.75 -15.10
N GLU A 91 -23.57 -3.21 -15.96
CA GLU A 91 -23.68 -2.69 -17.33
C GLU A 91 -23.79 -1.15 -17.29
N GLY A 92 -22.86 -0.47 -17.98
CA GLY A 92 -22.69 1.00 -17.89
C GLY A 92 -21.55 1.49 -17.00
N GLY A 93 -20.82 0.60 -16.31
CA GLY A 93 -19.57 0.92 -15.61
C GLY A 93 -19.72 1.38 -14.16
N ASN A 94 -20.94 1.44 -13.62
CA ASN A 94 -21.20 1.86 -12.25
C ASN A 94 -21.03 0.72 -11.24
N MET A 95 -20.49 1.05 -10.07
CA MET A 95 -20.41 0.13 -8.92
C MET A 95 -21.73 0.13 -8.16
N GLU A 96 -22.07 -1.02 -7.56
CA GLU A 96 -23.33 -1.18 -6.81
C GLU A 96 -23.37 -0.41 -5.49
N HIS A 97 -22.24 -0.39 -4.77
CA HIS A 97 -22.15 0.25 -3.46
C HIS A 97 -21.68 1.69 -3.59
N ASN A 98 -22.16 2.55 -2.67
CA ASN A 98 -21.51 3.84 -2.46
C ASN A 98 -20.06 3.63 -2.02
N TRP A 99 -19.24 4.67 -2.12
CA TRP A 99 -17.81 4.55 -1.88
C TRP A 99 -17.47 4.04 -0.46
N PHE A 100 -18.17 4.48 0.59
CA PHE A 100 -17.90 4.05 1.96
C PHE A 100 -18.22 2.57 2.18
N ALA A 101 -19.40 2.12 1.73
CA ALA A 101 -19.78 0.72 1.77
C ALA A 101 -18.80 -0.13 0.95
N HIS A 102 -18.39 0.33 -0.22
CA HIS A 102 -17.41 -0.37 -1.05
C HIS A 102 -16.09 -0.61 -0.30
N GLN A 103 -15.58 0.37 0.45
CA GLN A 103 -14.36 0.18 1.25
C GLN A 103 -14.55 -0.89 2.33
N LEU A 104 -15.70 -0.92 3.00
CA LEU A 104 -16.02 -1.93 4.03
C LEU A 104 -16.14 -3.34 3.46
N HIS A 105 -16.70 -3.49 2.26
CA HIS A 105 -16.85 -4.78 1.58
C HIS A 105 -15.53 -5.31 1.00
N THR A 106 -14.64 -4.44 0.53
CA THR A 106 -13.44 -4.84 -0.24
C THR A 106 -12.14 -4.76 0.55
N THR A 107 -12.22 -4.42 1.85
CA THR A 107 -11.05 -4.23 2.71
C THR A 107 -11.20 -4.99 4.03
N SER A 108 -10.09 -5.55 4.50
CA SER A 108 -9.96 -6.21 5.79
C SER A 108 -8.86 -5.61 6.63
N ASN A 109 -9.11 -5.50 7.93
CA ASN A 109 -8.10 -5.25 8.94
C ASN A 109 -7.48 -6.55 9.43
N PHE A 110 -6.35 -6.46 10.14
CA PHE A 110 -5.74 -7.61 10.80
C PHE A 110 -4.90 -7.18 12.00
N ALA A 111 -4.74 -8.08 12.97
CA ALA A 111 -3.86 -7.88 14.13
C ALA A 111 -4.06 -6.55 14.88
N SER A 112 -5.27 -5.96 14.86
CA SER A 112 -5.57 -4.60 15.36
C SER A 112 -5.29 -4.41 16.86
N ASN A 113 -5.20 -5.50 17.62
CA ASN A 113 -4.87 -5.46 19.04
C ASN A 113 -3.36 -5.47 19.33
N SER A 114 -2.52 -5.82 18.36
CA SER A 114 -1.06 -5.93 18.52
C SER A 114 -0.37 -4.58 18.32
N ARG A 115 0.00 -3.92 19.43
CA ARG A 115 0.67 -2.60 19.40
C ARG A 115 2.02 -2.66 18.68
N LEU A 116 2.81 -3.69 18.96
CA LEU A 116 4.14 -3.86 18.35
C LEU A 116 4.03 -4.07 16.85
N PHE A 117 3.08 -4.91 16.42
CA PHE A 117 2.85 -5.14 15.01
C PHE A 117 2.36 -3.89 14.29
N SER A 118 1.37 -3.19 14.86
CA SER A 118 0.87 -1.92 14.29
C SER A 118 1.95 -0.85 14.16
N TRP A 119 2.88 -0.77 15.12
CA TRP A 119 4.05 0.11 15.01
C TRP A 119 4.98 -0.35 13.88
N PHE A 120 5.31 -1.63 13.82
CA PHE A 120 6.22 -2.19 12.81
C PHE A 120 5.71 -1.97 11.37
N VAL A 121 4.41 -2.19 11.13
CA VAL A 121 3.81 -1.98 9.80
C VAL A 121 3.31 -0.55 9.57
N GLY A 122 3.62 0.40 10.44
CA GLY A 122 3.22 1.81 10.27
C GLY A 122 1.71 2.03 10.18
N GLY A 123 0.92 1.22 10.89
CA GLY A 123 -0.55 1.29 10.91
C GLY A 123 -1.25 0.67 9.69
N LEU A 124 -0.51 0.04 8.76
CA LEU A 124 -1.07 -0.61 7.55
C LEU A 124 -2.00 -1.80 7.84
N ASN A 125 -2.16 -2.19 9.10
CA ASN A 125 -3.08 -3.24 9.53
C ASN A 125 -4.51 -2.73 9.81
N PHE A 126 -4.71 -1.41 9.68
CA PHE A 126 -5.99 -0.69 9.79
C PHE A 126 -6.38 -0.08 8.43
N GLN A 127 -6.50 -0.92 7.40
CA GLN A 127 -6.81 -0.47 6.04
C GLN A 127 -8.23 0.04 5.89
N VAL A 128 -9.19 -0.49 6.65
CA VAL A 128 -10.56 0.03 6.65
C VAL A 128 -10.56 1.51 7.06
N GLU A 129 -9.91 1.85 8.16
CA GLU A 129 -9.81 3.24 8.64
C GLU A 129 -8.95 4.10 7.71
N HIS A 130 -7.89 3.55 7.13
CA HIS A 130 -7.05 4.24 6.15
C HIS A 130 -7.87 4.69 4.94
N HIS A 131 -8.68 3.80 4.38
CA HIS A 131 -9.49 4.12 3.22
C HIS A 131 -10.63 5.06 3.58
N LEU A 132 -11.34 4.86 4.70
CA LEU A 132 -12.44 5.74 5.11
C LEU A 132 -11.97 7.15 5.51
N PHE A 133 -10.77 7.27 6.09
CA PHE A 133 -10.23 8.51 6.64
C PHE A 133 -8.77 8.77 6.19
N PRO A 134 -8.53 9.00 4.90
CA PRO A 134 -7.17 9.12 4.34
C PRO A 134 -6.40 10.33 4.89
N ASN A 135 -7.11 11.33 5.42
CA ASN A 135 -6.52 12.53 6.00
C ASN A 135 -6.22 12.41 7.52
N ILE A 136 -6.57 11.29 8.15
CA ILE A 136 -6.30 11.06 9.58
C ILE A 136 -4.99 10.29 9.73
N CYS A 137 -4.13 10.73 10.65
CA CYS A 137 -2.88 10.04 10.97
C CYS A 137 -3.14 8.65 11.57
N HIS A 138 -2.36 7.66 11.13
CA HIS A 138 -2.53 6.25 11.50
C HIS A 138 -2.44 5.97 13.01
N VAL A 139 -1.81 6.85 13.79
CA VAL A 139 -1.75 6.77 15.26
C VAL A 139 -3.14 6.80 15.91
N HIS A 140 -4.15 7.34 15.22
CA HIS A 140 -5.52 7.42 15.71
C HIS A 140 -6.37 6.20 15.31
N TYR A 141 -5.95 5.40 14.33
CA TYR A 141 -6.77 4.32 13.77
C TYR A 141 -7.19 3.31 14.83
N LYS A 142 -6.33 2.99 15.80
CA LYS A 142 -6.68 2.09 16.91
C LYS A 142 -7.86 2.57 17.75
N LYS A 143 -8.02 3.89 17.91
CA LYS A 143 -9.14 4.48 18.68
C LYS A 143 -10.39 4.63 17.81
N ILE A 144 -10.21 4.82 16.50
CA ILE A 144 -11.29 5.00 15.53
C ILE A 144 -11.91 3.66 15.14
N SER A 145 -11.13 2.60 15.05
CA SER A 145 -11.57 1.28 14.61
C SER A 145 -12.78 0.71 15.36
N PRO A 146 -12.90 0.79 16.71
CA PRO A 146 -14.12 0.35 17.40
C PRO A 146 -15.35 1.22 17.05
N ILE A 147 -15.16 2.51 16.78
CA ILE A 147 -16.25 3.42 16.38
C ILE A 147 -16.74 3.03 14.99
N VAL A 148 -15.81 2.86 14.04
CA VAL A 148 -16.12 2.44 12.67
C VAL A 148 -16.83 1.09 12.66
N LYS A 149 -16.32 0.12 13.43
CA LYS A 149 -16.95 -1.19 13.56
C LYS A 149 -18.38 -1.09 14.06
N LYS A 150 -18.61 -0.33 15.14
CA LYS A 150 -19.95 -0.12 15.71
C LYS A 150 -20.89 0.53 14.68
N THR A 151 -20.43 1.56 13.98
CA THR A 151 -21.23 2.22 12.94
C THR A 151 -21.50 1.28 11.76
N ALA A 152 -20.53 0.49 11.31
CA ALA A 152 -20.77 -0.49 10.25
C ALA A 152 -21.89 -1.48 10.67
N GLU A 153 -21.85 -1.98 11.91
CA GLU A 153 -22.89 -2.85 12.47
C GLU A 153 -24.26 -2.16 12.54
N GLU A 154 -24.34 -0.88 12.96
CA GLU A 154 -25.58 -0.08 12.99
C GLU A 154 -26.25 0.04 11.61
N PHE A 155 -25.46 0.08 10.54
CA PHE A 155 -25.96 0.18 9.17
C PHE A 155 -26.03 -1.17 8.44
N GLY A 156 -25.79 -2.28 9.13
CA GLY A 156 -25.81 -3.63 8.53
C GLY A 156 -24.70 -3.87 7.50
N LEU A 157 -23.59 -3.15 7.60
CA LEU A 157 -22.43 -3.27 6.72
C LEU A 157 -21.36 -4.19 7.34
N PRO A 158 -20.55 -4.88 6.53
CA PRO A 158 -19.49 -5.72 7.05
C PRO A 158 -18.37 -4.90 7.69
N TYR A 159 -17.70 -5.49 8.67
CA TYR A 159 -16.44 -5.00 9.19
C TYR A 159 -15.46 -6.17 9.34
N HIS A 160 -14.62 -6.36 8.33
CA HIS A 160 -13.71 -7.49 8.27
C HIS A 160 -12.43 -7.23 9.07
N SER A 161 -12.12 -8.11 10.01
CA SER A 161 -10.89 -8.01 10.81
C SER A 161 -10.41 -9.38 11.28
N PHE A 162 -9.14 -9.70 10.98
CA PHE A 162 -8.48 -10.91 11.49
C PHE A 162 -7.83 -10.66 12.85
N ARG A 163 -7.94 -11.64 13.75
CA ARG A 163 -7.35 -11.55 15.10
C ARG A 163 -5.83 -11.42 15.06
N THR A 164 -5.16 -12.19 14.19
CA THR A 164 -3.70 -12.17 14.04
C THR A 164 -3.30 -11.97 12.58
N PHE A 165 -2.03 -11.60 12.36
CA PHE A 165 -1.45 -11.53 11.02
C PHE A 165 -1.39 -12.91 10.35
N PHE A 166 -1.11 -13.97 11.11
CA PHE A 166 -1.07 -15.33 10.58
C PHE A 166 -2.45 -15.82 10.11
N ASP A 167 -3.53 -15.42 10.78
CA ASP A 167 -4.89 -15.72 10.33
C ASP A 167 -5.17 -15.06 8.96
N ALA A 168 -4.79 -13.79 8.82
CA ALA A 168 -4.93 -13.05 7.57
C ALA A 168 -4.07 -13.66 6.45
N LEU A 169 -2.82 -14.03 6.75
CA LEU A 169 -1.92 -14.66 5.79
C LEU A 169 -2.41 -16.06 5.36
N SER A 170 -2.91 -16.84 6.30
CA SER A 170 -3.54 -18.14 6.02
C SER A 170 -4.78 -17.97 5.14
N CYS A 171 -5.62 -16.97 5.41
CA CYS A 171 -6.75 -16.63 4.55
C CYS A 171 -6.30 -16.21 3.14
N HIS A 172 -5.29 -15.35 3.05
CA HIS A 172 -4.72 -14.91 1.78
C HIS A 172 -4.19 -16.08 0.94
N THR A 173 -3.41 -16.99 1.54
CA THR A 173 -2.89 -18.16 0.82
C THR A 173 -3.98 -19.11 0.32
N ARG A 174 -5.06 -19.30 1.11
CA ARG A 174 -6.24 -20.04 0.64
C ARG A 174 -6.94 -19.32 -0.51
N GLN A 175 -7.07 -18.00 -0.44
CA GLN A 175 -7.65 -17.19 -1.51
C GLN A 175 -6.83 -17.30 -2.80
N LEU A 176 -5.50 -17.21 -2.72
CA LEU A 176 -4.62 -17.44 -3.88
C LEU A 176 -4.79 -18.84 -4.47
N LYS A 177 -4.91 -19.87 -3.62
CA LYS A 177 -5.19 -21.24 -4.08
C LYS A 177 -6.54 -21.33 -4.81
N LYS A 178 -7.59 -20.71 -4.28
CA LYS A 178 -8.91 -20.65 -4.93
C LYS A 178 -8.82 -19.96 -6.29
N LEU A 179 -8.16 -18.81 -6.36
CA LEU A 179 -7.96 -18.06 -7.60
C LEU A 179 -7.09 -18.80 -8.63
N GLY A 180 -6.12 -19.61 -8.17
CA GLY A 180 -5.26 -20.41 -9.05
C GLY A 180 -5.91 -21.70 -9.57
N ILE A 181 -6.89 -22.25 -8.85
CA ILE A 181 -7.64 -23.46 -9.25
C ILE A 181 -8.90 -23.11 -10.04
N ALA A 182 -9.48 -21.92 -9.83
CA ALA A 182 -10.62 -21.42 -10.58
C ALA A 182 -10.21 -21.07 -12.03
N ASN A 183 -10.00 -22.11 -12.83
CA ASN A 183 -10.01 -22.11 -14.29
C ASN A 183 -11.11 -23.06 -14.76
#